data_AF-A0A921BGQ8-F1
#
_entry.id   AF-A0A921BGQ8-F1
#
_cell.length_a   1.000
_cell.length_b   1.000
_cell.length_c   1.000
_cell.angle_alpha   90.00
_cell.angle_beta   90.00
_cell.angle_gamma   90.00
#
_symmetry.space_group_name_H-M   'P 1'
#
loop_
_entity.id
_entity.type
_entity.pdbx_description
1 polymer ?
#
loop_
_entity_poly.entity_id
_entity_poly.type
_entity_poly.pdbx_seq_one_letter_code
_entity_poly.pdbx_strand_id
1 'polypeptide(L)'
;MMATRFLPDRFLPDKAIDLLDEAGSRVRLRGSATPGPVKDAMQALEDVKKEKDDAIASQQYELAAELRDKELTLNQNRDELEKEWREGRLKDRAQVTEEDIAEVVSMWTGIPVTRLAQEETERLLQMEQELHKRIIGQDEAIVNISKAVRRARAGLKDPRHPIGVFLLLGPTGVGKTELVRALSEFMFGDEDNMIRLDMSEFQERHTTARLIGAPPGYVGYDEGGQLTEGVRKKNYCCVLMDEIEKAHPEIFNILLQIFDAGQLTDARGRRVEFRNSIIVMTSNLGSDLIKRDSTMGFAVKADDAQTDAQAYERMKEKVLDEVKRFSDRSF
;
A
#
# COMPACT_ATOMS: atom_id res chain seq x y z
N MET A 1 12.04 15.02 -8.71
CA MET A 1 12.47 13.78 -8.02
C MET A 1 11.31 12.85 -7.68
N MET A 2 10.20 13.34 -7.12
CA MET A 2 9.04 12.49 -6.77
C MET A 2 8.44 11.73 -7.97
N ALA A 3 8.21 12.41 -9.11
CA ALA A 3 7.69 11.77 -10.31
C ALA A 3 8.57 10.60 -10.81
N THR A 4 9.90 10.74 -10.73
CA THR A 4 10.84 9.69 -11.13
C THR A 4 10.78 8.49 -10.19
N ARG A 5 10.62 8.74 -8.89
CA ARG A 5 10.66 7.71 -7.85
C ARG A 5 9.37 6.91 -7.75
N PHE A 6 8.22 7.58 -7.87
CA PHE A 6 6.91 6.98 -7.54
C PHE A 6 6.04 6.66 -8.75
N LEU A 7 6.34 7.19 -9.94
CA LEU A 7 5.60 6.92 -11.18
C LEU A 7 6.54 6.31 -12.25
N PRO A 8 6.91 5.03 -12.16
CA PRO A 8 7.82 4.41 -13.13
C PRO A 8 7.16 4.09 -14.46
N ASP A 9 5.83 3.89 -14.50
CA ASP A 9 5.09 3.58 -15.73
C ASP A 9 4.94 4.76 -16.69
N ARG A 10 5.45 5.94 -16.31
CA ARG A 10 5.42 7.16 -17.12
C ARG A 10 6.82 7.73 -17.33
N PHE A 11 7.04 8.30 -18.50
CA PHE A 11 8.31 8.91 -18.88
C PHE A 11 8.33 10.42 -18.57
N LEU A 12 9.52 10.95 -18.30
CA LEU A 12 9.74 12.39 -18.28
C LEU A 12 9.81 12.90 -19.73
N PRO A 13 9.33 14.13 -20.02
CA PRO A 13 8.82 15.12 -19.07
C PRO A 13 7.33 14.98 -18.71
N ASP A 14 6.53 14.23 -19.48
CA ASP A 14 5.06 14.19 -19.37
C ASP A 14 4.55 13.98 -17.94
N LYS A 15 5.09 13.00 -17.21
CA LYS A 15 4.64 12.75 -15.83
C LYS A 15 4.84 13.90 -14.86
N ALA A 16 5.84 14.75 -15.11
CA ALA A 16 6.09 15.91 -14.27
C ALA A 16 5.07 17.02 -14.59
N ILE A 17 4.69 17.16 -15.87
CA ILE A 17 3.67 18.11 -16.31
C ILE A 17 2.31 17.68 -15.77
N ASP A 18 1.94 16.40 -15.88
CA ASP A 18 0.66 15.90 -15.38
C ASP A 18 0.52 16.12 -13.86
N LEU A 19 1.58 15.86 -13.09
CA LEU A 19 1.58 16.11 -11.64
C LEU A 19 1.42 17.59 -11.30
N LEU A 20 2.09 18.48 -12.04
CA LEU A 20 1.99 19.92 -11.85
C LEU A 20 0.59 20.43 -12.22
N ASP A 21 -0.02 19.88 -13.26
CA ASP A 21 -1.36 20.28 -13.71
C ASP A 21 -2.45 19.82 -12.73
N GLU A 22 -2.37 18.57 -12.25
CA GLU A 22 -3.29 18.03 -11.26
C GLU A 22 -3.15 18.77 -9.91
N ALA A 23 -1.92 19.00 -9.45
CA ALA A 23 -1.68 19.77 -8.23
C ALA A 23 -2.15 21.22 -8.39
N GLY A 24 -1.86 21.87 -9.52
CA GLY A 24 -2.32 23.22 -9.83
C GLY A 24 -3.85 23.33 -9.85
N SER A 25 -4.53 22.36 -10.45
CA SER A 25 -6.00 22.27 -10.46
C SER A 25 -6.57 22.10 -9.06
N ARG A 26 -5.95 21.27 -8.22
CA ARG A 26 -6.37 21.08 -6.80
C ARG A 26 -6.16 22.33 -5.96
N VAL A 27 -5.00 22.97 -6.02
CA VAL A 27 -4.73 24.21 -5.27
C VAL A 27 -5.73 25.29 -5.71
N ARG A 28 -6.01 25.38 -7.02
CA ARG A 28 -7.03 26.28 -7.55
C ARG A 28 -8.43 25.96 -7.03
N LEU A 29 -8.81 24.68 -6.95
CA LEU A 29 -10.12 24.25 -6.43
C LEU A 29 -10.25 24.53 -4.93
N ARG A 30 -9.23 24.23 -4.11
CA ARG A 30 -9.19 24.59 -2.68
C ARG A 30 -9.38 26.09 -2.46
N GLY A 31 -8.71 26.92 -3.26
CA GLY A 31 -8.87 28.38 -3.24
C GLY A 31 -10.14 28.91 -3.91
N SER A 32 -10.93 28.07 -4.59
CA SER A 32 -12.20 28.47 -5.23
C SER A 32 -13.42 28.19 -4.36
N ALA A 33 -13.26 27.49 -3.23
CA ALA A 33 -14.34 27.27 -2.29
C ALA A 33 -14.78 28.60 -1.66
N THR A 34 -16.09 28.87 -1.69
CA THR A 34 -16.68 30.04 -1.03
C THR A 34 -16.33 30.01 0.46
N PRO A 35 -15.75 31.08 1.02
CA PRO A 35 -15.38 31.13 2.44
C PRO A 35 -16.58 30.89 3.36
N GLY A 36 -16.34 30.28 4.52
CA GLY A 36 -17.36 30.09 5.57
C GLY A 36 -18.19 31.34 5.85
N PRO A 37 -17.58 32.52 6.08
CA PRO A 37 -18.33 33.76 6.34
C PRO A 37 -19.28 34.18 5.21
N VAL A 38 -18.88 34.00 3.95
CA VAL A 38 -19.74 34.31 2.79
C VAL A 38 -20.89 33.30 2.71
N LYS A 39 -20.61 32.02 2.97
CA LYS A 39 -21.63 30.96 2.99
C LYS A 39 -22.65 31.17 4.12
N ASP A 40 -22.20 31.56 5.30
CA ASP A 40 -23.06 31.85 6.45
C ASP A 40 -23.94 33.09 6.17
N ALA A 41 -23.37 34.13 5.56
CA ALA A 41 -24.13 35.31 5.13
C ALA A 41 -25.18 34.98 4.04
N MET A 42 -24.85 34.08 3.10
CA MET A 42 -25.82 33.59 2.10
C MET A 42 -26.97 32.82 2.77
N GLN A 43 -26.68 31.95 3.73
CA GLN A 43 -27.70 31.19 4.46
C GLN A 43 -28.61 32.12 5.26
N ALA A 44 -28.05 33.06 6.01
CA ALA A 44 -28.82 34.04 6.77
C ALA A 44 -29.73 34.90 5.88
N LEU A 45 -29.25 35.26 4.68
CA LEU A 45 -30.05 36.00 3.69
C LEU A 45 -31.21 35.14 3.14
N GLU A 46 -30.96 33.86 2.86
CA GLU A 46 -31.97 32.90 2.41
C GLU A 46 -33.08 32.74 3.47
N ASP A 47 -32.71 32.61 4.74
CA ASP A 47 -33.64 32.45 5.85
C ASP A 47 -34.52 33.70 6.03
N VAL A 48 -33.92 34.89 5.99
CA VAL A 48 -34.67 36.17 6.07
C VAL A 48 -35.59 36.37 4.87
N LYS A 49 -35.20 35.94 3.66
CA LYS A 49 -36.07 35.99 2.49
C LYS A 49 -37.30 35.12 2.66
N LYS A 50 -37.14 33.90 3.17
CA LYS A 50 -38.25 33.00 3.47
C LYS A 50 -39.18 33.59 4.53
N GLU A 51 -38.63 34.06 5.65
CA GLU A 51 -39.42 34.71 6.71
C GLU A 51 -40.20 35.92 6.18
N LYS A 52 -39.60 36.71 5.29
CA LYS A 52 -40.25 37.87 4.67
C LYS A 52 -41.40 37.44 3.77
N ASP A 53 -41.20 36.43 2.93
CA ASP A 53 -42.24 35.91 2.04
C ASP A 53 -43.42 35.30 2.83
N ASP A 54 -43.14 34.61 3.94
CA ASP A 54 -44.15 34.10 4.87
C ASP A 54 -44.94 35.22 5.58
N ALA A 55 -44.25 36.30 5.98
CA ALA A 55 -44.87 37.49 6.59
C ALA A 55 -45.79 38.21 5.59
N ILE A 56 -45.38 38.31 4.32
CA ILE A 56 -46.20 38.86 3.23
C ILE A 56 -47.44 37.99 3.00
N ALA A 57 -47.27 36.67 2.91
CA ALA A 57 -48.38 35.73 2.74
C ALA A 57 -49.39 35.79 3.89
N SER A 58 -48.90 36.05 5.10
CA SER A 58 -49.71 36.19 6.33
C SER A 58 -50.26 37.61 6.54
N GLN A 59 -50.09 38.52 5.58
CA GLN A 59 -50.51 39.94 5.63
C GLN A 59 -49.93 40.73 6.82
N GLN A 60 -48.78 40.32 7.35
CA GLN A 60 -48.06 41.01 8.42
C GLN A 60 -47.10 42.06 7.82
N TYR A 61 -47.66 43.14 7.29
CA TYR A 61 -46.91 44.12 6.49
C TYR A 61 -45.82 44.87 7.27
N GLU A 62 -46.00 45.08 8.57
CA GLU A 62 -45.01 45.76 9.43
C GLU A 62 -43.77 44.88 9.64
N LEU A 63 -43.98 43.60 9.98
CA LEU A 63 -42.90 42.61 10.08
C LEU A 63 -42.19 42.41 8.72
N ALA A 64 -42.94 42.36 7.61
CA ALA A 64 -42.36 42.27 6.28
C ALA A 64 -41.47 43.47 5.92
N ALA A 65 -41.79 44.68 6.42
CA ALA A 65 -40.96 45.86 6.25
C ALA A 65 -39.65 45.77 7.06
N GLU A 66 -39.71 45.34 8.32
CA GLU A 66 -38.51 45.09 9.14
C GLU A 66 -37.59 44.04 8.52
N LEU A 67 -38.16 42.92 8.03
CA LEU A 67 -37.41 41.86 7.37
C LEU A 67 -36.80 42.30 6.04
N ARG A 68 -37.45 43.23 5.31
CA ARG A 68 -36.89 43.84 4.11
C ARG A 68 -35.67 44.71 4.43
N ASP A 69 -35.71 45.50 5.49
CA ASP A 69 -34.56 46.32 5.91
C ASP A 69 -33.39 45.43 6.38
N LYS A 70 -33.71 44.33 7.08
CA LYS A 70 -32.74 43.30 7.47
C LYS A 70 -32.13 42.59 6.26
N GLU A 71 -32.95 42.23 5.27
CA GLU A 71 -32.50 41.67 3.99
C GLU A 71 -31.50 42.62 3.31
N LEU A 72 -31.82 43.92 3.24
CA LEU A 72 -30.97 44.92 2.60
C LEU A 72 -29.59 45.00 3.27
N THR A 73 -29.57 44.97 4.60
CA THR A 73 -28.34 45.00 5.42
C THR A 73 -27.51 43.73 5.22
N LEU A 74 -28.14 42.55 5.24
CA LEU A 74 -27.46 41.28 5.02
C LEU A 74 -26.93 41.14 3.60
N ASN A 75 -27.64 41.69 2.62
CA ASN A 75 -27.23 41.70 1.22
C ASN A 75 -25.98 42.58 1.01
N GLN A 76 -25.94 43.76 1.65
CA GLN A 76 -24.75 44.62 1.66
C GLN A 76 -23.55 43.93 2.32
N ASN A 77 -23.73 43.31 3.48
CA ASN A 77 -22.68 42.57 4.17
C ASN A 77 -22.15 41.39 3.33
N ARG A 78 -23.03 40.64 2.64
CA ARG A 78 -22.61 39.59 1.71
C ARG A 78 -21.75 40.18 0.59
N ASP A 79 -22.18 41.28 -0.02
CA ASP A 79 -21.47 41.91 -1.15
C ASP A 79 -20.09 42.44 -0.73
N GLU A 80 -19.97 43.00 0.48
CA GLU A 80 -18.69 43.40 1.05
C GLU A 80 -17.76 42.21 1.29
N LEU A 81 -18.25 41.15 1.95
CA LEU A 81 -17.47 39.93 2.20
C LEU A 81 -17.04 39.24 0.90
N GLU A 82 -17.91 39.21 -0.12
CA GLU A 82 -17.58 38.62 -1.41
C GLU A 82 -16.54 39.46 -2.17
N LYS A 83 -16.64 40.79 -2.08
CA LYS A 83 -15.68 41.72 -2.68
C LYS A 83 -14.31 41.59 -2.01
N GLU A 84 -14.25 41.61 -0.67
CA GLU A 84 -13.01 41.43 0.08
C GLU A 84 -12.35 40.09 -0.24
N TRP A 85 -13.14 39.01 -0.36
CA TRP A 85 -12.63 37.70 -0.76
C TRP A 85 -12.05 37.71 -2.18
N ARG A 86 -12.77 38.30 -3.16
CA ARG A 86 -12.28 38.40 -4.55
C ARG A 86 -11.01 39.24 -4.65
N GLU A 87 -10.92 40.34 -3.90
CA GLU A 87 -9.74 41.22 -3.88
C GLU A 87 -8.55 40.56 -3.16
N GLY A 88 -8.79 39.82 -2.08
CA GLY A 88 -7.78 38.98 -1.43
C GLY A 88 -7.24 37.89 -2.36
N ARG A 89 -8.13 37.24 -3.13
CA ARG A 89 -7.78 36.21 -4.11
C ARG A 89 -6.91 36.73 -5.27
N LEU A 90 -7.12 37.97 -5.71
CA LEU A 90 -6.28 38.59 -6.75
C LEU A 90 -4.85 38.87 -6.26
N LYS A 91 -4.68 39.07 -4.95
CA LYS A 91 -3.38 39.32 -4.31
C LYS A 91 -2.62 38.03 -3.98
N ASP A 92 -3.33 36.98 -3.59
CA ASP A 92 -2.74 35.67 -3.30
C ASP A 92 -2.82 34.73 -4.51
N ARG A 93 -1.75 34.72 -5.32
CA ARG A 93 -1.61 33.69 -6.36
C ARG A 93 -1.41 32.35 -5.67
N ALA A 94 -2.38 31.45 -5.81
CA ALA A 94 -2.25 30.04 -5.46
C ALA A 94 -0.93 29.46 -6.01
N GLN A 95 -0.01 29.10 -5.11
CA GLN A 95 1.26 28.47 -5.46
C GLN A 95 1.16 26.98 -5.16
N VAL A 96 1.68 26.17 -6.08
CA VAL A 96 1.81 24.72 -5.87
C VAL A 96 3.05 24.48 -5.02
N THR A 97 2.86 23.82 -3.87
CA THR A 97 3.94 23.46 -2.95
C THR A 97 4.38 21.99 -3.15
N GLU A 98 5.48 21.59 -2.51
CA GLU A 98 5.91 20.18 -2.53
C GLU A 98 4.88 19.24 -1.88
N GLU A 99 4.13 19.73 -0.88
CA GLU A 99 3.08 18.96 -0.19
C GLU A 99 1.91 18.67 -1.11
N ASP A 100 1.52 19.63 -1.96
CA ASP A 100 0.46 19.44 -2.96
C ASP A 100 0.86 18.37 -3.99
N ILE A 101 2.13 18.37 -4.42
CA ILE A 101 2.67 17.35 -5.32
C ILE A 101 2.71 15.99 -4.63
N ALA A 102 3.15 15.93 -3.37
CA ALA A 102 3.18 14.69 -2.60
C ALA A 102 1.78 14.08 -2.43
N GLU A 103 0.77 14.91 -2.18
CA GLU A 103 -0.63 14.47 -2.05
C GLU A 103 -1.16 13.88 -3.36
N VAL A 104 -0.88 14.50 -4.51
CA VAL A 104 -1.27 13.97 -5.82
C VAL A 104 -0.57 12.64 -6.11
N VAL A 105 0.74 12.56 -5.87
CA VAL A 105 1.48 11.29 -6.05
C VAL A 105 0.93 10.22 -5.12
N SER A 106 0.61 10.57 -3.88
CA SER A 106 0.03 9.65 -2.92
C SER A 106 -1.33 9.13 -3.36
N MET A 107 -2.18 10.01 -3.90
CA MET A 107 -3.47 9.63 -4.45
C MET A 107 -3.35 8.70 -5.66
N TRP A 108 -2.41 8.98 -6.57
CA TRP A 108 -2.23 8.16 -7.78
C TRP A 108 -1.61 6.80 -7.49
N THR A 109 -0.74 6.74 -6.48
CA THR A 109 0.01 5.51 -6.16
C THR A 109 -0.60 4.72 -5.01
N GLY A 110 -1.52 5.31 -4.24
CA GLY A 110 -2.05 4.75 -2.99
C GLY A 110 -1.05 4.79 -1.82
N ILE A 111 0.12 5.39 -2.00
CA ILE A 111 1.22 5.34 -1.02
C ILE A 111 1.37 6.69 -0.36
N PRO A 112 1.39 6.79 0.98
CA PRO A 112 1.67 8.05 1.67
C PRO A 112 3.05 8.61 1.28
N VAL A 113 3.07 9.70 0.51
CA VAL A 113 4.31 10.44 0.13
C VAL A 113 4.60 11.58 1.11
N THR A 114 3.70 11.83 2.05
CA THR A 114 3.81 12.90 3.02
C THR A 114 5.02 12.68 3.94
N ARG A 115 6.04 13.52 3.72
CA ARG A 115 7.20 13.85 4.57
C ARG A 115 8.46 12.97 4.43
N LEU A 116 9.22 13.40 3.42
CA LEU A 116 10.69 13.43 3.26
C LEU A 116 11.53 12.68 4.34
N ALA A 117 11.80 11.40 4.07
CA ALA A 117 12.95 10.58 4.50
C ALA A 117 13.25 10.42 6.01
N GLN A 118 13.25 11.47 6.83
CA GLN A 118 13.48 11.39 8.27
C GLN A 118 12.30 10.69 8.97
N GLU A 119 11.05 11.07 8.66
CA GLU A 119 9.88 10.38 9.20
C GLU A 119 9.79 8.92 8.69
N GLU A 120 10.19 8.65 7.43
CA GLU A 120 10.27 7.27 6.91
C GLU A 120 11.30 6.44 7.69
N THR A 121 12.45 7.02 8.01
CA THR A 121 13.50 6.34 8.79
C THR A 121 13.03 6.04 10.21
N GLU A 122 12.43 7.02 10.90
CA GLU A 122 11.87 6.84 12.24
C GLU A 122 10.75 5.80 12.26
N ARG A 123 9.85 5.84 11.27
CA ARG A 123 8.81 4.83 11.09
C ARG A 123 9.41 3.43 10.95
N LEU A 124 10.44 3.26 10.11
CA LEU A 124 11.12 1.97 9.92
C LEU A 124 11.91 1.50 11.15
N LEU A 125 12.34 2.40 12.04
CA LEU A 125 12.93 2.03 13.34
C LEU A 125 11.90 1.45 14.31
N GLN A 126 10.62 1.82 14.15
CA GLN A 126 9.50 1.31 14.95
C GLN A 126 8.82 0.09 14.31
N MET A 127 9.31 -0.39 13.15
CA MET A 127 8.67 -1.44 12.36
C MET A 127 8.37 -2.71 13.16
N GLU A 128 9.31 -3.20 13.96
CA GLU A 128 9.09 -4.37 14.81
C GLU A 128 7.94 -4.14 15.81
N GLN A 129 7.91 -2.99 16.47
CA GLN A 129 6.88 -2.66 17.45
C GLN A 129 5.50 -2.55 16.79
N GLU A 130 5.42 -1.91 15.62
CA GLU A 130 4.18 -1.79 14.86
C GLU A 130 3.65 -3.15 14.40
N LEU A 131 4.52 -4.03 13.89
CA LEU A 131 4.12 -5.39 13.51
C LEU A 131 3.66 -6.21 14.72
N HIS A 132 4.30 -6.05 15.89
CA HIS A 132 3.92 -6.74 17.12
C HIS A 132 2.58 -6.30 17.72
N LYS A 133 2.01 -5.15 17.31
CA LYS A 133 0.64 -4.78 17.71
C LYS A 133 -0.40 -5.77 17.22
N ARG A 134 -0.10 -6.46 16.11
CA ARG A 134 -1.00 -7.41 15.44
C ARG A 134 -0.47 -8.83 15.47
N ILE A 135 0.85 -9.01 15.37
CA ILE A 135 1.51 -10.32 15.30
C ILE A 135 2.07 -10.71 16.66
N ILE A 136 1.54 -11.80 17.22
CA ILE A 136 1.99 -12.36 18.48
C ILE A 136 3.11 -13.38 18.21
N GLY A 137 4.25 -13.20 18.88
CA GLY A 137 5.45 -14.01 18.66
C GLY A 137 6.10 -13.72 17.30
N GLN A 138 6.70 -14.74 16.67
CA GLN A 138 7.40 -14.61 15.39
C GLN A 138 8.57 -13.59 15.41
N ASP A 139 9.17 -13.38 16.59
CA ASP A 139 10.17 -12.32 16.81
C ASP A 139 11.36 -12.42 15.85
N GLU A 140 11.89 -13.64 15.63
CA GLU A 140 13.00 -13.85 14.69
C GLU A 140 12.61 -13.44 13.25
N ALA A 141 11.42 -13.81 12.79
CA ALA A 141 10.95 -13.49 11.45
C ALA A 141 10.76 -11.97 11.27
N ILE A 142 10.12 -11.32 12.24
CA ILE A 142 9.88 -9.87 12.26
C ILE A 142 11.22 -9.12 12.25
N VAL A 143 12.16 -9.47 13.12
CA VAL A 143 13.48 -8.84 13.19
C VAL A 143 14.25 -9.00 11.87
N ASN A 144 14.22 -10.18 11.26
CA ASN A 144 14.92 -10.45 10.00
C ASN A 144 14.32 -9.67 8.82
N ILE A 145 12.98 -9.59 8.74
CA ILE A 145 12.28 -8.79 7.74
C ILE A 145 12.60 -7.31 7.92
N SER A 146 12.45 -6.78 9.13
CA SER A 146 12.69 -5.37 9.44
C SER A 146 14.14 -4.95 9.13
N LYS A 147 15.13 -5.79 9.46
CA LYS A 147 16.54 -5.55 9.09
C LYS A 147 16.73 -5.49 7.57
N ALA A 148 16.15 -6.43 6.83
CA ALA A 148 16.27 -6.46 5.37
C ALA A 148 15.59 -5.24 4.71
N VAL A 149 14.39 -4.87 5.16
CA VAL A 149 13.67 -3.69 4.70
C VAL A 149 14.45 -2.40 4.99
N ARG A 150 15.01 -2.24 6.20
CA ARG A 150 15.85 -1.08 6.53
C ARG A 150 17.10 -0.99 5.66
N ARG A 151 17.80 -2.10 5.40
CA ARG A 151 18.95 -2.13 4.46
C ARG A 151 18.54 -1.69 3.06
N ALA A 152 17.42 -2.20 2.56
CA ALA A 152 16.89 -1.84 1.25
C ALA A 152 16.55 -0.34 1.15
N ARG A 153 15.91 0.21 2.18
CA ARG A 153 15.50 1.63 2.23
C ARG A 153 16.65 2.60 2.47
N ALA A 154 17.71 2.15 3.15
CA ALA A 154 18.97 2.88 3.28
C ALA A 154 19.80 2.90 1.98
N GLY A 155 19.32 2.30 0.88
CA GLY A 155 20.04 2.25 -0.39
C GLY A 155 21.21 1.25 -0.40
N LEU A 156 21.26 0.34 0.58
CA LEU A 156 22.31 -0.68 0.70
C LEU A 156 21.98 -1.98 -0.04
N LYS A 157 20.84 -2.03 -0.75
CA LYS A 157 20.51 -3.12 -1.69
C LYS A 157 20.94 -2.77 -3.11
N ASP A 158 21.13 -3.79 -3.94
CA ASP A 158 21.17 -3.56 -5.40
C ASP A 158 19.83 -2.96 -5.85
N PRO A 159 19.82 -1.79 -6.53
CA PRO A 159 18.60 -1.11 -6.96
C PRO A 159 17.70 -1.92 -7.88
N ARG A 160 18.25 -2.94 -8.56
CA ARG A 160 17.49 -3.82 -9.45
C ARG A 160 16.66 -4.83 -8.67
N HIS A 161 17.06 -5.24 -7.47
CA HIS A 161 16.39 -6.31 -6.75
C HIS A 161 15.12 -5.83 -6.04
N PRO A 162 14.20 -6.74 -5.68
CA PRO A 162 13.09 -6.43 -4.76
C PRO A 162 13.58 -5.83 -3.43
N ILE A 163 12.66 -5.21 -2.68
CA ILE A 163 12.96 -4.67 -1.33
C ILE A 163 13.44 -5.80 -0.40
N GLY A 164 12.83 -6.98 -0.53
CA GLY A 164 13.23 -8.18 0.16
C GLY A 164 12.58 -9.40 -0.45
N VAL A 165 13.25 -10.54 -0.33
CA VAL A 165 12.75 -11.86 -0.71
C VAL A 165 12.87 -12.75 0.52
N PHE A 166 11.76 -13.31 0.97
CA PHE A 166 11.67 -14.06 2.21
C PHE A 166 11.00 -15.41 1.99
N LEU A 167 11.46 -16.42 2.72
CA LEU A 167 10.81 -17.72 2.84
C LEU A 167 10.42 -17.94 4.31
N LEU A 168 9.12 -17.98 4.58
CA LEU A 168 8.56 -18.21 5.91
C LEU A 168 8.22 -19.69 6.09
N LEU A 169 8.91 -20.32 7.04
CA LEU A 169 8.80 -21.75 7.34
C LEU A 169 8.02 -21.97 8.62
N GLY A 170 7.16 -22.98 8.65
CA GLY A 170 6.42 -23.37 9.85
C GLY A 170 5.08 -24.02 9.53
N PRO A 171 4.31 -24.49 10.52
CA PRO A 171 3.00 -25.08 10.29
C PRO A 171 1.96 -24.06 9.81
N THR A 172 0.84 -24.56 9.30
CA THR A 172 -0.33 -23.73 9.02
C THR A 172 -0.90 -23.14 10.31
N GLY A 173 -1.50 -21.96 10.21
CA GLY A 173 -2.16 -21.30 11.35
C GLY A 173 -1.24 -20.56 12.33
N VAL A 174 0.09 -20.55 12.14
CA VAL A 174 1.03 -19.83 13.04
C VAL A 174 1.18 -18.34 12.74
N GLY A 175 0.42 -17.80 11.77
CA GLY A 175 0.43 -16.38 11.45
C GLY A 175 1.34 -15.94 10.29
N LYS A 176 1.87 -16.86 9.47
CA LYS A 176 2.71 -16.52 8.30
C LYS A 176 2.02 -15.54 7.34
N THR A 177 0.80 -15.86 6.90
CA THR A 177 -0.01 -15.00 6.02
C THR A 177 -0.36 -13.68 6.69
N GLU A 178 -0.66 -13.71 7.99
CA GLU A 178 -1.04 -12.53 8.76
C GLU A 178 0.13 -11.55 8.90
N LEU A 179 1.36 -12.06 9.10
CA LEU A 179 2.57 -11.26 9.10
C LEU A 179 2.75 -10.52 7.76
N VAL A 180 2.41 -11.15 6.64
CA VAL A 180 2.54 -10.52 5.31
C VAL A 180 1.47 -9.44 5.09
N ARG A 181 0.26 -9.64 5.61
CA ARG A 181 -0.80 -8.62 5.62
C ARG A 181 -0.39 -7.39 6.43
N ALA A 182 0.05 -7.61 7.68
CA ALA A 182 0.56 -6.55 8.54
C ALA A 182 1.77 -5.84 7.91
N LEU A 183 2.66 -6.58 7.24
CA LEU A 183 3.77 -6.02 6.49
C LEU A 183 3.31 -5.16 5.30
N SER A 184 2.28 -5.59 4.57
CA SER A 184 1.71 -4.82 3.45
C SER A 184 1.11 -3.51 3.93
N GLU A 185 0.29 -3.57 4.99
CA GLU A 185 -0.31 -2.39 5.61
C GLU A 185 0.77 -1.42 6.10
N PHE A 186 1.77 -1.93 6.84
CA PHE A 186 2.86 -1.11 7.34
C PHE A 186 3.72 -0.51 6.22
N MET A 187 4.05 -1.25 5.17
CA MET A 187 4.96 -0.77 4.12
C MET A 187 4.27 0.07 3.05
N PHE A 188 3.00 -0.24 2.75
CA PHE A 188 2.29 0.28 1.58
C PHE A 188 0.94 0.91 1.93
N GLY A 189 0.63 1.04 3.23
CA GLY A 189 -0.56 1.76 3.73
C GLY A 189 -1.86 0.95 3.71
N ASP A 190 -1.88 -0.21 3.05
CA ASP A 190 -3.07 -1.05 2.92
C ASP A 190 -2.69 -2.54 2.84
N GLU A 191 -3.48 -3.39 3.48
CA GLU A 191 -3.39 -4.85 3.33
C GLU A 191 -3.70 -5.29 1.89
N ASP A 192 -4.57 -4.56 1.19
CA ASP A 192 -4.93 -4.84 -0.20
C ASP A 192 -3.75 -4.66 -1.15
N ASN A 193 -2.66 -3.99 -0.74
CA ASN A 193 -1.40 -3.99 -1.50
C ASN A 193 -0.67 -5.34 -1.46
N MET A 194 -1.26 -6.37 -0.83
CA MET A 194 -0.82 -7.75 -0.94
C MET A 194 -1.44 -8.44 -2.17
N ILE A 195 -0.59 -8.91 -3.07
CA ILE A 195 -0.95 -9.83 -4.16
C ILE A 195 -0.73 -11.25 -3.63
N ARG A 196 -1.82 -12.00 -3.42
CA ARG A 196 -1.76 -13.37 -2.92
C ARG A 196 -1.93 -14.37 -4.06
N LEU A 197 -1.04 -15.35 -4.10
CA LEU A 197 -1.04 -16.45 -5.06
C LEU A 197 -0.93 -17.76 -4.28
N ASP A 198 -1.93 -18.63 -4.42
CA ASP A 198 -1.90 -19.98 -3.83
C ASP A 198 -1.18 -20.93 -4.79
N MET A 199 0.00 -21.43 -4.41
CA MET A 199 0.81 -22.28 -5.27
C MET A 199 0.20 -23.67 -5.50
N SER A 200 -0.80 -24.07 -4.71
CA SER A 200 -1.60 -25.26 -4.98
C SER A 200 -2.42 -25.15 -6.28
N GLU A 201 -2.71 -23.93 -6.77
CA GLU A 201 -3.33 -23.73 -8.09
C GLU A 201 -2.34 -23.81 -9.27
N PHE A 202 -1.04 -23.84 -8.97
CA PHE A 202 0.05 -23.82 -9.95
C PHE A 202 0.86 -25.13 -9.97
N GLN A 203 0.25 -26.25 -9.58
CA GLN A 203 0.91 -27.58 -9.57
C GLN A 203 1.20 -28.12 -10.96
N GLU A 204 0.44 -27.69 -11.96
CA GLU A 204 0.51 -28.21 -13.32
C GLU A 204 1.27 -27.28 -14.26
N ARG A 205 1.93 -27.86 -15.27
CA ARG A 205 2.72 -27.10 -16.23
C ARG A 205 1.88 -26.04 -16.97
N HIS A 206 0.66 -26.38 -17.37
CA HIS A 206 -0.19 -25.46 -18.13
C HIS A 206 -0.73 -24.31 -17.27
N THR A 207 -0.84 -24.50 -15.94
CA THR A 207 -1.31 -23.44 -15.04
C THR A 207 -0.22 -22.42 -14.72
N THR A 208 1.06 -22.78 -14.90
CA THR A 208 2.22 -21.85 -14.80
C THR A 208 2.05 -20.65 -15.73
N ALA A 209 1.50 -20.86 -16.94
CA ALA A 209 1.25 -19.77 -17.89
C ALA A 209 0.27 -18.71 -17.33
N ARG A 210 -0.65 -19.06 -16.43
CA ARG A 210 -1.57 -18.08 -15.80
C ARG A 210 -0.84 -17.08 -14.90
N LEU A 211 0.37 -17.40 -14.44
CA LEU A 211 1.17 -16.51 -13.60
C LEU A 211 1.68 -15.28 -14.40
N ILE A 212 2.15 -15.52 -15.62
CA ILE A 212 2.81 -14.51 -16.49
C ILE A 212 1.96 -14.11 -17.72
N GLY A 213 0.87 -14.84 -17.97
CA GLY A 213 0.02 -14.71 -19.14
C GLY A 213 0.25 -15.86 -20.11
N ALA A 214 -0.82 -16.28 -20.79
CA ALA A 214 -0.71 -17.25 -21.87
C ALA A 214 -0.07 -16.59 -23.11
N PRO A 215 0.69 -17.34 -23.93
CA PRO A 215 1.19 -16.83 -25.21
C PRO A 215 0.08 -16.67 -26.27
N PRO A 216 0.31 -15.91 -27.35
CA PRO A 216 -0.68 -15.76 -28.42
C PRO A 216 -1.16 -17.10 -28.95
N GLY A 217 -2.48 -17.29 -29.03
CA GLY A 217 -3.12 -18.53 -29.52
C GLY A 217 -3.50 -19.55 -28.44
N TYR A 218 -3.30 -19.25 -27.16
CA TYR A 218 -3.74 -20.08 -26.03
C TYR A 218 -4.94 -19.44 -25.30
N VAL A 219 -5.81 -20.28 -24.71
CA VAL A 219 -6.93 -19.82 -23.87
C VAL A 219 -6.37 -19.03 -22.68
N GLY A 220 -6.90 -17.82 -22.44
CA GLY A 220 -6.41 -16.90 -21.41
C GLY A 220 -5.35 -15.88 -21.88
N TYR A 221 -5.06 -15.82 -23.19
CA TYR A 221 -4.14 -14.79 -23.74
C TYR A 221 -4.59 -13.37 -23.39
N ASP A 222 -5.90 -13.10 -23.41
CA ASP A 222 -6.47 -11.78 -23.14
C ASP A 222 -6.54 -11.41 -21.65
N GLU A 223 -6.45 -12.39 -20.74
CA GLU A 223 -6.59 -12.19 -19.29
C GLU A 223 -5.32 -11.66 -18.61
N GLY A 224 -4.16 -11.78 -19.27
CA GLY A 224 -2.86 -11.40 -18.70
C GLY A 224 -2.41 -12.34 -17.58
N GLY A 225 -1.19 -12.14 -17.06
CA GLY A 225 -0.67 -12.96 -15.96
C GLY A 225 -1.07 -12.42 -14.59
N GLN A 226 -1.51 -13.27 -13.68
CA GLN A 226 -1.93 -12.86 -12.33
C GLN A 226 -0.82 -12.11 -11.58
N LEU A 227 0.42 -12.59 -11.66
CA LEU A 227 1.57 -11.93 -11.02
C LEU A 227 1.96 -10.64 -11.75
N THR A 228 2.14 -10.73 -13.06
CA THR A 228 2.61 -9.60 -13.89
C THR A 228 1.61 -8.45 -13.91
N GLU A 229 0.31 -8.74 -14.02
CA GLU A 229 -0.75 -7.73 -13.98
C GLU A 229 -0.95 -7.17 -12.57
N GLY A 230 -0.88 -8.03 -11.55
CA GLY A 230 -0.97 -7.62 -10.16
C GLY A 230 0.11 -6.61 -9.79
N VAL A 231 1.38 -6.94 -10.08
CA VAL A 231 2.51 -6.06 -9.77
C VAL A 231 2.51 -4.81 -10.64
N ARG A 232 2.11 -4.89 -11.92
CA ARG A 232 1.99 -3.69 -12.75
C ARG A 232 0.91 -2.73 -12.23
N LYS A 233 -0.23 -3.24 -11.76
CA LYS A 233 -1.30 -2.41 -11.18
C LYS A 233 -0.91 -1.86 -9.80
N LYS A 234 -0.14 -2.62 -9.03
CA LYS A 234 0.31 -2.30 -7.66
C LYS A 234 1.84 -2.37 -7.60
N ASN A 235 2.50 -1.37 -8.18
CA ASN A 235 3.95 -1.32 -8.27
C ASN A 235 4.66 -1.38 -6.90
N TYR A 236 4.00 -0.93 -5.83
CA TYR A 236 4.44 -1.11 -4.44
C TYR A 236 3.52 -2.10 -3.75
N CYS A 237 4.01 -3.32 -3.56
CA CYS A 237 3.18 -4.42 -3.09
C CYS A 237 3.98 -5.48 -2.32
N CYS A 238 3.26 -6.23 -1.50
CA CYS A 238 3.72 -7.53 -1.01
C CYS A 238 3.23 -8.60 -1.97
N VAL A 239 4.11 -9.42 -2.54
CA VAL A 239 3.74 -10.62 -3.29
C VAL A 239 3.84 -11.81 -2.35
N LEU A 240 2.71 -12.40 -2.00
CA LEU A 240 2.62 -13.61 -1.19
C LEU A 240 2.43 -14.84 -2.08
N MET A 241 3.40 -15.75 -2.07
CA MET A 241 3.29 -17.08 -2.67
C MET A 241 3.09 -18.11 -1.55
N ASP A 242 1.84 -18.55 -1.38
CA ASP A 242 1.46 -19.47 -0.32
C ASP A 242 1.76 -20.92 -0.73
N GLU A 243 2.30 -21.72 0.19
CA GLU A 243 2.62 -23.15 -0.02
C GLU A 243 3.56 -23.42 -1.21
N ILE A 244 4.69 -22.72 -1.28
CA ILE A 244 5.62 -22.77 -2.41
C ILE A 244 6.10 -24.18 -2.78
N GLU A 245 6.12 -25.11 -1.83
CA GLU A 245 6.46 -26.52 -2.07
C GLU A 245 5.47 -27.25 -2.99
N LYS A 246 4.27 -26.70 -3.21
CA LYS A 246 3.26 -27.25 -4.12
C LYS A 246 3.44 -26.74 -5.54
N ALA A 247 4.18 -25.67 -5.77
CA ALA A 247 4.33 -25.08 -7.10
C ALA A 247 4.99 -26.07 -8.09
N HIS A 248 4.57 -25.98 -9.35
CA HIS A 248 5.29 -26.65 -10.44
C HIS A 248 6.74 -26.14 -10.53
N PRO A 249 7.75 -27.00 -10.82
CA PRO A 249 9.15 -26.59 -10.86
C PRO A 249 9.47 -25.40 -11.76
N GLU A 250 8.71 -25.22 -12.85
CA GLU A 250 8.88 -24.09 -13.79
C GLU A 250 8.62 -22.72 -13.14
N ILE A 251 7.85 -22.66 -12.05
CA ILE A 251 7.63 -21.43 -11.28
C ILE A 251 8.94 -20.94 -10.65
N PHE A 252 9.84 -21.84 -10.24
CA PHE A 252 11.14 -21.44 -9.67
C PHE A 252 12.03 -20.74 -10.69
N ASN A 253 11.97 -21.12 -11.96
CA ASN A 253 12.70 -20.40 -13.02
C ASN A 253 12.21 -18.95 -13.17
N ILE A 254 10.89 -18.75 -13.09
CA ILE A 254 10.28 -17.43 -13.12
C ILE A 254 10.73 -16.62 -11.89
N LEU A 255 10.73 -17.25 -10.71
CA LEU A 255 11.18 -16.63 -9.47
C LEU A 255 12.66 -16.23 -9.50
N LEU A 256 13.54 -17.10 -10.00
CA LEU A 256 14.96 -16.80 -10.17
C LEU A 256 15.17 -15.57 -11.05
N GLN A 257 14.42 -15.44 -12.15
CA GLN A 257 14.48 -14.26 -13.00
C GLN A 257 14.14 -12.97 -12.23
N ILE A 258 13.11 -13.03 -11.37
CA ILE A 258 12.75 -11.90 -10.51
C ILE A 258 13.83 -11.64 -9.46
N PHE A 259 14.41 -12.68 -8.88
CA PHE A 259 15.43 -12.54 -7.83
C PHE A 259 16.73 -11.96 -8.37
N ASP A 260 17.13 -12.32 -9.59
CA ASP A 260 18.39 -11.88 -10.21
C ASP A 260 18.25 -10.54 -10.93
N ALA A 261 17.21 -10.37 -11.73
CA ALA A 261 17.05 -9.21 -12.60
C ALA A 261 16.03 -8.18 -12.06
N GLY A 262 15.20 -8.57 -11.08
CA GLY A 262 14.13 -7.75 -10.53
C GLY A 262 13.08 -7.30 -11.53
N GLN A 263 12.99 -8.01 -12.64
CA GLN A 263 12.03 -7.77 -13.71
C GLN A 263 11.57 -9.09 -14.30
N LEU A 264 10.33 -9.11 -14.76
CA LEU A 264 9.75 -10.23 -15.49
C LEU A 264 9.17 -9.71 -16.80
N THR A 265 9.31 -10.49 -17.87
CA THR A 265 8.64 -10.17 -19.15
C THR A 265 7.41 -11.04 -19.26
N ASP A 266 6.25 -10.41 -19.44
CA ASP A 266 5.00 -11.14 -19.62
C ASP A 266 4.90 -11.76 -21.02
N ALA A 267 3.88 -12.59 -21.24
CA ALA A 267 3.69 -13.26 -22.53
C ALA A 267 3.37 -12.33 -23.71
N ARG A 268 3.10 -11.04 -23.45
CA ARG A 268 2.90 -9.98 -24.46
C ARG A 268 4.17 -9.16 -24.71
N GLY A 269 5.30 -9.51 -24.08
CA GLY A 269 6.57 -8.81 -24.22
C GLY A 269 6.68 -7.54 -23.37
N ARG A 270 5.74 -7.29 -22.44
CA ARG A 270 5.79 -6.14 -21.53
C ARG A 270 6.69 -6.48 -20.36
N ARG A 271 7.57 -5.56 -19.99
CA ARG A 271 8.44 -5.69 -18.81
C ARG A 271 7.71 -5.17 -17.58
N VAL A 272 7.75 -5.96 -16.50
CA VAL A 272 7.21 -5.63 -15.19
C VAL A 272 8.35 -5.61 -14.19
N GLU A 273 8.49 -4.52 -13.44
CA GLU A 273 9.56 -4.34 -12.45
C GLU A 273 9.09 -4.72 -11.04
N PHE A 274 9.97 -5.34 -10.26
CA PHE A 274 9.71 -5.80 -8.89
C PHE A 274 10.56 -5.05 -7.85
N ARG A 275 11.25 -3.98 -8.25
CA ARG A 275 12.22 -3.23 -7.40
C ARG A 275 11.60 -2.65 -6.13
N ASN A 276 10.30 -2.40 -6.18
CA ASN A 276 9.47 -1.82 -5.12
C ASN A 276 8.60 -2.85 -4.39
N SER A 277 8.74 -4.13 -4.74
CA SER A 277 7.96 -5.22 -4.15
C SER A 277 8.71 -5.89 -2.99
N ILE A 278 7.97 -6.45 -2.05
CA ILE A 278 8.47 -7.43 -1.09
C ILE A 278 7.90 -8.79 -1.49
N ILE A 279 8.75 -9.78 -1.75
CA ILE A 279 8.33 -11.13 -2.13
C ILE A 279 8.42 -12.03 -0.90
N VAL A 280 7.31 -12.65 -0.54
CA VAL A 280 7.23 -13.59 0.57
C VAL A 280 6.68 -14.91 0.07
N MET A 281 7.45 -15.96 0.24
CA MET A 281 7.02 -17.34 0.05
C MET A 281 6.71 -17.94 1.41
N THR A 282 5.63 -18.71 1.54
CA THR A 282 5.40 -19.53 2.73
C THR A 282 5.63 -20.99 2.37
N SER A 283 6.08 -21.76 3.34
CA SER A 283 6.15 -23.21 3.19
C SER A 283 5.76 -23.91 4.48
N ASN A 284 5.08 -25.04 4.33
CA ASN A 284 4.78 -25.96 5.41
C ASN A 284 5.81 -27.12 5.47
N LEU A 285 6.89 -27.08 4.68
CA LEU A 285 8.00 -28.03 4.78
C LEU A 285 8.54 -28.11 6.22
N GLY A 286 8.81 -29.32 6.69
CA GLY A 286 9.25 -29.57 8.06
C GLY A 286 8.19 -29.41 9.15
N SER A 287 6.93 -29.11 8.82
CA SER A 287 5.86 -28.99 9.82
C SER A 287 5.58 -30.28 10.59
N ASP A 288 5.77 -31.44 9.97
CA ASP A 288 5.62 -32.73 10.64
C ASP A 288 6.75 -32.99 11.64
N LEU A 289 7.96 -32.45 11.39
CA LEU A 289 9.08 -32.52 12.32
C LEU A 289 8.82 -31.63 13.53
N ILE A 290 8.26 -30.43 13.30
CA ILE A 290 7.83 -29.49 14.35
C ILE A 290 6.75 -30.13 15.24
N LYS A 291 5.74 -30.76 14.63
CA LYS A 291 4.64 -31.41 15.38
C LYS A 291 5.13 -32.62 16.18
N ARG A 292 6.03 -33.45 15.65
CA ARG A 292 6.51 -34.66 16.34
C ARG A 292 7.39 -34.36 17.56
N ASP A 293 8.24 -33.32 17.49
CA ASP A 293 9.00 -32.89 18.67
C ASP A 293 8.07 -32.35 19.79
N SER A 294 6.89 -31.81 19.44
CA SER A 294 5.90 -31.35 20.44
C SER A 294 5.11 -32.47 21.15
N THR A 295 4.97 -33.66 20.54
CA THR A 295 4.16 -34.77 21.12
C THR A 295 4.95 -35.70 22.03
N MET A 296 6.29 -35.63 22.04
CA MET A 296 7.17 -36.55 22.77
C MET A 296 7.58 -36.01 24.15
N GLY A 297 6.63 -35.46 24.91
CA GLY A 297 6.87 -34.69 26.14
C GLY A 297 5.94 -35.00 27.32
N PHE A 298 5.76 -36.28 27.67
CA PHE A 298 5.38 -36.67 29.03
C PHE A 298 6.61 -37.26 29.75
N ALA A 299 7.66 -36.45 29.90
CA ALA A 299 8.75 -36.72 30.81
C ALA A 299 9.04 -35.45 31.60
N VAL A 300 8.57 -35.48 32.86
CA VAL A 300 9.00 -34.72 34.04
C VAL A 300 9.41 -33.26 33.81
N LYS A 301 8.58 -32.36 34.36
CA LYS A 301 8.92 -30.97 34.67
C LYS A 301 10.32 -30.87 35.31
N ALA A 302 11.27 -30.35 34.56
CA ALA A 302 12.45 -29.68 35.10
C ALA A 302 12.44 -28.26 34.51
N ASP A 303 12.60 -27.25 35.38
CA ASP A 303 12.79 -25.84 35.02
C ASP A 303 13.94 -25.73 34.02
N ASP A 304 13.71 -25.38 32.75
CA ASP A 304 14.83 -25.03 31.87
C ASP A 304 14.37 -24.28 30.61
N ALA A 305 14.41 -22.95 30.65
CA ALA A 305 14.42 -22.11 29.44
C ALA A 305 15.58 -22.47 28.49
N GLN A 306 16.63 -23.13 29.00
CA GLN A 306 17.74 -23.66 28.22
C GLN A 306 17.36 -24.88 27.36
N THR A 307 16.48 -25.77 27.83
CA THR A 307 16.03 -26.92 27.02
C THR A 307 15.14 -26.48 25.87
N ASP A 308 14.29 -25.48 26.08
CA ASP A 308 13.39 -24.98 25.03
C ASP A 308 14.17 -24.30 23.89
N ALA A 309 15.19 -23.50 24.23
CA ALA A 309 16.08 -22.88 23.24
C ALA A 309 16.88 -23.94 22.44
N GLN A 310 17.38 -24.98 23.11
CA GLN A 310 18.09 -26.07 22.44
C GLN A 310 17.16 -26.93 21.56
N ALA A 311 15.92 -27.15 21.99
CA ALA A 311 14.91 -27.86 21.19
C ALA A 311 14.56 -27.05 19.93
N TYR A 312 14.39 -25.74 20.07
CA TYR A 312 14.15 -24.84 18.94
C TYR A 312 15.28 -24.87 17.91
N GLU A 313 16.55 -24.77 18.34
CA GLU A 313 17.69 -24.80 17.42
C GLU A 313 17.80 -26.14 16.67
N ARG A 314 17.59 -27.27 17.34
CA ARG A 314 17.56 -28.59 16.67
C ARG A 314 16.42 -28.72 15.66
N MET A 315 15.25 -28.20 16.01
CA MET A 315 14.10 -28.17 15.11
C MET A 315 14.39 -27.30 13.88
N LYS A 316 14.96 -26.12 14.09
CA LYS A 316 15.37 -25.19 13.04
C LYS A 316 16.37 -25.83 12.08
N GLU A 317 17.39 -26.51 12.59
CA GLU A 317 18.38 -27.22 11.78
C GLU A 317 17.74 -28.28 10.88
N LYS A 318 16.84 -29.12 11.43
CA LYS A 318 16.11 -30.13 10.65
C LYS A 318 15.26 -29.52 9.55
N VAL A 319 14.54 -28.44 9.85
CA VAL A 319 13.68 -27.73 8.87
C VAL A 319 14.54 -27.12 7.76
N LEU A 320 15.68 -26.51 8.11
CA LEU A 320 16.61 -25.94 7.13
C LEU A 320 17.22 -26.99 6.22
N ASP A 321 17.52 -28.19 6.72
CA ASP A 321 18.00 -29.29 5.90
C ASP A 321 16.93 -29.81 4.93
N GLU A 322 15.66 -29.81 5.32
CA GLU A 322 14.56 -30.14 4.42
C GLU A 322 14.42 -29.09 3.31
N VAL A 323 14.56 -27.81 3.65
CA VAL A 323 14.57 -26.71 2.67
C VAL A 323 15.76 -26.82 1.72
N LYS A 324 16.96 -27.15 2.19
CA LYS A 324 18.12 -27.39 1.30
C LYS A 324 17.83 -28.51 0.30
N ARG A 325 17.30 -29.65 0.77
CA ARG A 325 16.92 -30.77 -0.11
C ARG A 325 15.84 -30.40 -1.10
N PHE A 326 14.89 -29.57 -0.69
CA PHE A 326 13.86 -29.04 -1.60
C PHE A 326 14.49 -28.12 -2.64
N SER A 327 15.36 -27.21 -2.21
CA SER A 327 16.10 -26.29 -3.07
C SER A 327 16.90 -27.06 -4.12
N ASP A 328 17.68 -28.07 -3.73
CA ASP A 328 18.51 -28.87 -4.65
C ASP A 328 17.71 -29.65 -5.70
N ARG A 329 16.40 -29.86 -5.48
CA ARG A 329 15.50 -30.55 -6.43
C ARG A 329 14.74 -29.59 -7.34
N SER A 330 14.56 -28.36 -6.88
CA SER A 330 13.68 -27.36 -7.51
C SER A 330 14.46 -26.29 -8.28
N PHE A 331 15.75 -26.10 -7.98
CA PHE A 331 16.65 -25.13 -8.63
C PHE A 331 17.73 -25.78 -9.49
#